data_AF-A0A354FE45-F1
#
_entry.id   AF-A0A354FE45-F1
#
_cell.length_a   1.000
_cell.length_b   1.000
_cell.length_c   1.000
_cell.angle_alpha   90.00
_cell.angle_beta   90.00
_cell.angle_gamma   90.00
#
_symmetry.space_group_name_H-M   'P 1'
#
loop_
_entity.id
_entity.type
_entity.pdbx_description
1 polymer ?
#
loop_
_entity_poly.entity_id
_entity_poly.type
_entity_poly.pdbx_seq_one_letter_code
_entity_poly.pdbx_strand_id
1 'polypeptide(L)'
;ARLPIVQTMIMAKTHQERDGALEKLLPMQQDDFYGILKAMDGLPTVIRLLDPPLHEFLPNIEDLSLKITKLKLTDGDADEIASLEELLTKARSLQELNPMLGHRGCRLGITIPEIYAMQVRGIVQATVQLKQEGLNPHPEIMIPLVMSQQELAILRELCLDVIRQVEEEAGLKLEIPIGTMIELPRACVLADEIAEHADFFSFGTNDLTQTTFG
;
A
#
# COMPACT_ATOMS: atom_id res chain seq x y z
N ALA A 1 1.90 -17.50 -4.23
CA ALA A 1 1.37 -16.37 -5.04
C ALA A 1 0.77 -15.34 -4.11
N ARG A 2 1.00 -14.03 -4.33
CA ARG A 2 0.57 -12.94 -3.42
C ARG A 2 -0.90 -12.58 -3.55
N LEU A 3 -1.41 -12.57 -4.79
CA LEU A 3 -2.76 -12.12 -5.12
C LEU A 3 -3.86 -12.78 -4.26
N PRO A 4 -3.86 -14.11 -4.01
CA PRO A 4 -4.86 -14.71 -3.13
C PRO A 4 -4.83 -14.17 -1.70
N ILE A 5 -3.65 -13.85 -1.16
CA ILE A 5 -3.51 -13.33 0.21
C ILE A 5 -4.00 -11.88 0.27
N VAL A 6 -3.70 -11.07 -0.75
CA VAL A 6 -4.26 -9.72 -0.90
C VAL A 6 -5.79 -9.78 -1.00
N GLN A 7 -6.33 -10.74 -1.75
CA GLN A 7 -7.78 -10.95 -1.81
C GLN A 7 -8.36 -11.34 -0.44
N THR A 8 -7.72 -12.24 0.31
CA THR A 8 -8.12 -12.54 1.70
C THR A 8 -8.14 -11.29 2.57
N MET A 9 -7.12 -10.44 2.49
CA MET A 9 -7.05 -9.17 3.22
C MET A 9 -8.21 -8.24 2.85
N ILE A 10 -8.55 -8.13 1.56
CA ILE A 10 -9.67 -7.29 1.08
C ILE A 10 -11.02 -7.84 1.55
N MET A 11 -11.17 -9.16 1.58
CA MET A 11 -12.39 -9.85 2.00
C MET A 11 -12.60 -9.84 3.52
N ALA A 12 -11.55 -9.58 4.31
CA ALA A 12 -11.62 -9.56 5.77
C ALA A 12 -12.71 -8.59 6.30
N LYS A 13 -13.50 -9.09 7.24
CA LYS A 13 -14.61 -8.35 7.89
C LYS A 13 -14.19 -7.71 9.20
N THR A 14 -13.11 -8.21 9.81
CA THR A 14 -12.57 -7.71 11.07
C THR A 14 -11.11 -7.29 10.92
N HIS A 15 -10.62 -6.44 11.82
CA HIS A 15 -9.19 -6.10 11.88
C HIS A 15 -8.33 -7.34 12.10
N GLN A 16 -8.73 -8.24 13.00
CA GLN A 16 -7.98 -9.46 13.30
C GLN A 16 -7.83 -10.39 12.07
N GLU A 17 -8.89 -10.55 11.26
CA GLU A 17 -8.80 -11.31 10.01
C GLU A 17 -7.85 -10.65 9.00
N ARG A 18 -7.86 -9.31 8.94
CA ARG A 18 -7.00 -8.53 8.06
C ARG A 18 -5.54 -8.64 8.48
N ASP A 19 -5.26 -8.51 9.77
CA ASP A 19 -3.92 -8.66 10.35
C ASP A 19 -3.35 -10.05 10.03
N GLY A 20 -4.15 -11.11 10.18
CA GLY A 20 -3.73 -12.47 9.83
C GLY A 20 -3.43 -12.68 8.34
N ALA A 21 -4.01 -11.87 7.45
CA ALA A 21 -3.65 -11.85 6.03
C ALA A 21 -2.38 -11.02 5.77
N LEU A 22 -2.23 -9.88 6.45
CA LEU A 22 -1.06 -9.01 6.37
C LEU A 22 0.20 -9.69 6.91
N GLU A 23 0.11 -10.46 7.99
CA GLU A 23 1.22 -11.27 8.54
C GLU A 23 1.76 -12.26 7.51
N LYS A 24 0.89 -12.80 6.64
CA LYS A 24 1.31 -13.69 5.54
C LYS A 24 1.95 -12.93 4.38
N LEU A 25 1.55 -11.68 4.16
CA LEU A 25 2.12 -10.81 3.11
C LEU A 25 3.48 -10.24 3.51
N LEU A 26 3.67 -9.93 4.80
CA LEU A 26 4.87 -9.29 5.33
C LEU A 26 6.18 -9.97 4.88
N PRO A 27 6.41 -11.29 5.09
CA PRO A 27 7.67 -11.92 4.68
C PRO A 27 7.86 -11.86 3.16
N MET A 28 6.79 -11.96 2.38
CA MET A 28 6.87 -11.87 0.92
C MET A 28 7.25 -10.47 0.43
N GLN A 29 6.86 -9.42 1.15
CA GLN A 29 7.26 -8.05 0.83
C GLN A 29 8.66 -7.74 1.34
N GLN A 30 9.00 -8.19 2.55
CA GLN A 30 10.34 -8.06 3.10
C GLN A 30 11.38 -8.68 2.15
N ASP A 31 11.11 -9.88 1.62
CA ASP A 31 12.01 -10.54 0.66
C ASP A 31 12.22 -9.72 -0.63
N ASP A 32 11.17 -9.07 -1.14
CA ASP A 32 11.26 -8.18 -2.30
C ASP A 32 12.09 -6.94 -1.99
N PHE A 33 11.80 -6.26 -0.87
CA PHE A 33 12.54 -5.08 -0.45
C PHE A 33 13.99 -5.41 -0.18
N TYR A 34 14.28 -6.57 0.42
CA TYR A 34 15.64 -7.06 0.60
C TYR A 34 16.34 -7.20 -0.75
N GLY A 35 15.71 -7.84 -1.74
CA GLY A 35 16.28 -8.00 -3.07
C GLY A 35 16.56 -6.66 -3.77
N ILE A 36 15.60 -5.73 -3.72
CA ILE A 36 15.72 -4.39 -4.32
C ILE A 36 16.83 -3.58 -3.63
N LEU A 37 16.78 -3.48 -2.31
CA LEU A 37 17.73 -2.68 -1.53
C LEU A 37 19.15 -3.25 -1.59
N LYS A 38 19.29 -4.58 -1.66
CA LYS A 38 20.59 -5.23 -1.89
C LYS A 38 21.17 -4.89 -3.26
N ALA A 39 20.33 -4.88 -4.30
CA ALA A 39 20.76 -4.52 -5.64
C ALA A 39 21.17 -3.03 -5.73
N MET A 40 20.57 -2.18 -4.88
CA MET A 40 20.81 -0.74 -4.80
C MET A 40 21.74 -0.36 -3.65
N ASP A 41 22.60 -1.27 -3.18
CA ASP A 41 23.48 -1.00 -2.04
C ASP A 41 24.32 0.28 -2.24
N GLY A 42 24.32 1.15 -1.22
CA GLY A 42 24.98 2.44 -1.25
C GLY A 42 24.26 3.55 -2.04
N LEU A 43 23.10 3.28 -2.63
CA LEU A 43 22.31 4.24 -3.42
C LEU A 43 20.94 4.55 -2.78
N PRO A 44 20.45 5.80 -2.89
CA PRO A 44 19.08 6.14 -2.49
C PRO A 44 18.05 5.33 -3.27
N THR A 45 17.08 4.76 -2.55
CA THR A 45 16.00 3.94 -3.13
C THR A 45 14.65 4.40 -2.60
N VAL A 46 13.93 5.17 -3.42
CA VAL A 46 12.59 5.66 -3.08
C VAL A 46 11.55 4.56 -3.30
N ILE A 47 10.85 4.19 -2.23
CA ILE A 47 9.80 3.17 -2.23
C ILE A 47 8.47 3.85 -1.99
N ARG A 48 7.61 3.81 -3.01
CA ARG A 48 6.24 4.31 -2.93
C ARG A 48 5.35 3.28 -2.23
N LEU A 49 4.60 3.72 -1.23
CA LEU A 49 3.59 2.88 -0.57
C LEU A 49 2.40 2.57 -1.50
N LEU A 50 1.52 1.66 -1.07
CA LEU A 50 0.42 1.16 -1.90
C LEU A 50 -0.45 2.31 -2.42
N ASP A 51 -0.53 2.38 -3.74
CA ASP A 51 -1.23 3.44 -4.46
C ASP A 51 -2.57 2.99 -5.07
N PRO A 52 -2.71 1.84 -5.75
CA PRO A 52 -3.95 1.49 -6.45
C PRO A 52 -5.11 1.20 -5.48
N PRO A 53 -6.37 1.46 -5.91
CA PRO A 53 -7.55 1.11 -5.14
C PRO A 53 -7.72 -0.41 -5.03
N LEU A 54 -8.40 -0.86 -3.97
CA LEU A 54 -8.50 -2.28 -3.65
C LEU A 54 -9.24 -3.12 -4.71
N HIS A 55 -10.14 -2.53 -5.50
CA HIS A 55 -10.88 -3.26 -6.52
C HIS A 55 -9.98 -3.76 -7.66
N GLU A 56 -8.81 -3.16 -7.90
CA GLU A 56 -7.86 -3.63 -8.92
C GLU A 56 -7.28 -5.02 -8.61
N PHE A 57 -7.32 -5.45 -7.34
CA PHE A 57 -6.87 -6.77 -6.91
C PHE A 57 -7.98 -7.83 -6.92
N LEU A 58 -9.22 -7.43 -7.22
CA LEU A 58 -10.36 -8.33 -7.33
C LEU A 58 -10.61 -8.72 -8.79
N PRO A 59 -11.12 -9.94 -9.05
CA PRO A 59 -11.56 -10.33 -10.38
C PRO A 59 -12.64 -9.40 -10.93
N ASN A 60 -12.71 -9.29 -12.26
CA ASN A 60 -13.71 -8.47 -12.93
C ASN A 60 -15.15 -8.94 -12.58
N ILE A 61 -16.04 -7.98 -12.34
CA ILE A 61 -17.44 -8.21 -11.96
C ILE A 61 -18.21 -9.00 -13.03
N GLU A 62 -17.95 -8.75 -14.32
CA GLU A 62 -18.57 -9.46 -15.44
C GLU A 62 -18.11 -10.92 -15.48
N ASP A 63 -16.79 -11.15 -15.34
CA ASP A 63 -16.21 -12.49 -15.30
C ASP A 63 -16.76 -13.31 -14.13
N LEU A 64 -16.86 -12.68 -12.94
CA LEU A 64 -17.46 -13.30 -11.76
C LEU A 64 -18.93 -13.65 -11.99
N SER A 65 -19.70 -12.73 -12.56
CA SER A 65 -21.13 -12.94 -12.84
C SER A 65 -21.34 -14.07 -13.84
N LEU A 66 -20.51 -14.16 -14.88
CA LEU A 66 -20.53 -15.25 -15.86
C LEU A 66 -20.15 -16.58 -15.22
N LYS A 67 -19.10 -16.61 -14.37
CA LYS A 67 -18.64 -17.82 -13.68
C LYS A 67 -19.72 -18.37 -12.74
N ILE A 68 -20.33 -17.52 -11.92
CA ILE A 68 -21.45 -17.88 -11.03
C ILE A 68 -22.63 -18.44 -11.83
N THR A 69 -23.03 -17.75 -12.90
CA THR A 69 -24.14 -18.19 -13.75
C THR A 69 -23.87 -19.56 -14.36
N LYS A 70 -22.66 -19.79 -14.88
CA LYS A 70 -22.25 -21.07 -15.45
C LYS A 70 -22.31 -22.19 -14.41
N LEU A 71 -21.75 -21.98 -13.22
CA LEU A 71 -21.77 -22.97 -12.15
C LEU A 71 -23.19 -23.31 -11.71
N LYS A 72 -24.08 -22.32 -11.58
CA LYS A 72 -25.50 -22.55 -11.26
C LYS A 72 -26.24 -23.35 -12.32
N LEU A 73 -25.89 -23.20 -13.61
CA LEU A 73 -26.50 -23.94 -14.71
C LEU A 73 -25.98 -25.38 -14.84
N THR A 74 -24.77 -25.65 -14.35
CA THR A 74 -24.14 -26.98 -14.43
C THR A 74 -24.22 -27.77 -13.13
N ASP A 75 -25.09 -27.37 -12.19
CA ASP A 75 -25.17 -27.92 -10.83
C ASP A 75 -23.79 -28.03 -10.15
N GLY A 76 -23.00 -26.95 -10.28
CA GLY A 76 -21.70 -26.82 -9.65
C GLY A 76 -21.77 -26.77 -8.12
N ASP A 77 -20.62 -26.85 -7.48
CA ASP A 77 -20.52 -26.88 -6.02
C ASP A 77 -21.16 -25.63 -5.37
N ALA A 78 -22.05 -25.86 -4.41
CA ALA A 78 -22.79 -24.81 -3.73
C ALA A 78 -21.86 -23.91 -2.90
N ASP A 79 -20.80 -24.47 -2.31
CA ASP A 79 -19.84 -23.71 -1.51
C ASP A 79 -18.98 -22.81 -2.40
N GLU A 80 -18.56 -23.28 -3.59
CA GLU A 80 -17.86 -22.45 -4.58
C GLU A 80 -18.75 -21.30 -5.07
N ILE A 81 -20.03 -21.57 -5.36
CA ILE A 81 -20.98 -20.55 -5.78
C ILE A 81 -21.13 -19.47 -4.70
N ALA A 82 -21.34 -19.87 -3.43
CA ALA A 82 -21.48 -18.95 -2.32
C ALA A 82 -20.22 -18.07 -2.13
N SER A 83 -19.03 -18.65 -2.24
CA SER A 83 -17.76 -17.91 -2.15
C SER A 83 -17.61 -16.89 -3.28
N LEU A 84 -17.96 -17.25 -4.51
CA LEU A 84 -17.92 -16.33 -5.65
C LEU A 84 -18.95 -15.21 -5.53
N GLU A 85 -20.13 -15.49 -4.99
CA GLU A 85 -21.17 -14.47 -4.73
C GLU A 85 -20.74 -13.46 -3.66
N GLU A 86 -20.05 -13.91 -2.61
CA GLU A 86 -19.49 -13.03 -1.61
C GLU A 86 -18.41 -12.12 -2.21
N LEU A 87 -17.53 -12.69 -3.03
CA LEU A 87 -16.47 -11.94 -3.73
C LEU A 87 -17.06 -10.95 -4.74
N LEU A 88 -18.10 -11.32 -5.49
CA LEU A 88 -18.84 -10.42 -6.37
C LEU A 88 -19.49 -9.26 -5.60
N THR A 89 -20.07 -9.55 -4.43
CA THR A 89 -20.67 -8.53 -3.57
C THR A 89 -19.61 -7.53 -3.09
N LYS A 90 -18.44 -8.03 -2.67
CA LYS A 90 -17.32 -7.18 -2.27
C LYS A 90 -16.79 -6.35 -3.45
N ALA A 91 -16.58 -6.96 -4.61
CA ALA A 91 -16.10 -6.28 -5.81
C ALA A 91 -17.03 -5.12 -6.21
N ARG A 92 -18.34 -5.34 -6.17
CA ARG A 92 -19.35 -4.29 -6.41
C ARG A 92 -19.30 -3.19 -5.36
N SER A 93 -19.10 -3.52 -4.08
CA SER A 93 -19.03 -2.53 -3.00
C SER A 93 -17.80 -1.61 -3.09
N LEU A 94 -16.72 -2.09 -3.71
CA LEU A 94 -15.48 -1.34 -3.91
C LEU A 94 -15.40 -0.69 -5.29
N GLN A 95 -16.41 -0.87 -6.12
CA GLN A 95 -16.45 -0.28 -7.45
C GLN A 95 -16.68 1.23 -7.34
N GLU A 96 -15.86 1.98 -8.04
CA GLU A 96 -15.93 3.43 -8.08
C GLU A 96 -16.20 3.90 -9.50
N LEU A 97 -16.93 5.01 -9.65
CA LEU A 97 -17.16 5.61 -10.97
C LEU A 97 -15.86 6.11 -11.60
N ASN A 98 -15.00 6.72 -10.78
CA ASN A 98 -13.70 7.26 -11.17
C ASN A 98 -12.59 6.75 -10.23
N PRO A 99 -12.08 5.52 -10.44
CA PRO A 99 -11.04 4.91 -9.61
C PRO A 99 -9.79 5.77 -9.42
N MET A 100 -9.43 6.55 -10.45
CA MET A 100 -8.25 7.43 -10.42
C MET A 100 -8.34 8.49 -9.32
N LEU A 101 -9.54 9.00 -9.01
CA LEU A 101 -9.78 9.99 -7.95
C LEU A 101 -10.43 9.38 -6.70
N GLY A 102 -10.48 8.05 -6.62
CA GLY A 102 -11.22 7.31 -5.61
C GLY A 102 -10.48 7.06 -4.30
N HIS A 103 -10.84 5.96 -3.65
CA HIS A 103 -10.30 5.53 -2.36
C HIS A 103 -9.01 4.72 -2.55
N ARG A 104 -7.91 5.45 -2.70
CA ARG A 104 -6.58 4.93 -3.02
C ARG A 104 -5.47 5.78 -2.38
N GLY A 105 -4.22 5.37 -2.53
CA GLY A 105 -3.05 6.09 -1.99
C GLY A 105 -3.17 6.41 -0.49
N CYS A 106 -2.78 7.63 -0.07
CA CYS A 106 -2.82 8.04 1.34
C CYS A 106 -4.20 7.87 1.99
N ARG A 107 -5.30 8.00 1.24
CA ARG A 107 -6.66 7.84 1.77
C ARG A 107 -6.90 6.42 2.26
N LEU A 108 -6.41 5.44 1.51
CA LEU A 108 -6.45 4.04 1.90
C LEU A 108 -5.54 3.78 3.11
N GLY A 109 -4.35 4.37 3.14
CA GLY A 109 -3.45 4.28 4.29
C GLY A 109 -4.02 4.91 5.56
N ILE A 110 -4.90 5.92 5.45
CA ILE A 110 -5.56 6.55 6.60
C ILE A 110 -6.71 5.67 7.12
N THR A 111 -7.52 5.10 6.22
CA THR A 111 -8.68 4.28 6.62
C THR A 111 -8.30 2.85 7.01
N ILE A 112 -7.19 2.33 6.47
CA ILE A 112 -6.65 1.00 6.73
C ILE A 112 -5.13 1.12 7.00
N PRO A 113 -4.74 1.71 8.14
CA PRO A 113 -3.34 1.98 8.48
C PRO A 113 -2.46 0.73 8.57
N GLU A 114 -3.05 -0.41 8.91
CA GLU A 114 -2.34 -1.69 8.99
C GLU A 114 -1.67 -2.11 7.65
N ILE A 115 -2.20 -1.66 6.50
CA ILE A 115 -1.56 -1.89 5.20
C ILE A 115 -0.22 -1.16 5.15
N TYR A 116 -0.22 0.14 5.42
CA TYR A 116 1.01 0.95 5.37
C TYR A 116 1.98 0.52 6.47
N ALA A 117 1.49 0.21 7.67
CA ALA A 117 2.33 -0.30 8.75
C ALA A 117 3.06 -1.58 8.35
N MET A 118 2.38 -2.52 7.69
CA MET A 118 3.00 -3.75 7.18
C MET A 118 4.06 -3.46 6.11
N GLN A 119 3.78 -2.57 5.15
CA GLN A 119 4.76 -2.21 4.12
C GLN A 119 6.01 -1.55 4.72
N VAL A 120 5.82 -0.58 5.61
CA VAL A 120 6.92 0.11 6.31
C VAL A 120 7.72 -0.90 7.12
N ARG A 121 7.07 -1.78 7.88
CA ARG A 121 7.76 -2.84 8.64
C ARG A 121 8.60 -3.72 7.72
N GLY A 122 8.08 -4.12 6.55
CA GLY A 122 8.83 -4.90 5.56
C GLY A 122 10.07 -4.17 5.02
N ILE A 123 9.94 -2.87 4.70
CA ILE A 123 11.07 -2.02 4.25
C ILE A 123 12.14 -1.94 5.33
N VAL A 124 11.74 -1.65 6.58
CA VAL A 124 12.65 -1.44 7.70
C VAL A 124 13.34 -2.75 8.09
N GLN A 125 12.61 -3.87 8.16
CA GLN A 125 13.18 -5.19 8.45
C GLN A 125 14.19 -5.64 7.39
N ALA A 126 13.89 -5.42 6.10
CA ALA A 126 14.85 -5.68 5.03
C ALA A 126 16.12 -4.82 5.17
N THR A 127 15.95 -3.55 5.54
CA THR A 127 17.06 -2.61 5.78
C THR A 127 17.93 -3.03 6.95
N VAL A 128 17.33 -3.43 8.07
CA VAL A 128 18.04 -3.98 9.24
C VAL A 128 18.86 -5.20 8.83
N GLN A 129 18.25 -6.15 8.14
CA GLN A 129 18.90 -7.38 7.73
C GLN A 129 20.14 -7.08 6.86
N LEU A 130 20.00 -6.21 5.85
CA LEU A 130 21.12 -5.82 4.98
C LEU A 130 22.24 -5.10 5.75
N LYS A 131 21.91 -4.22 6.70
CA LYS A 131 22.93 -3.57 7.54
C LYS A 131 23.65 -4.57 8.45
N GLN A 132 22.95 -5.56 8.99
CA GLN A 132 23.57 -6.66 9.77
C GLN A 132 24.49 -7.53 8.90
N GLU A 133 24.21 -7.66 7.61
CA GLU A 133 25.08 -8.30 6.62
C GLU A 133 26.27 -7.42 6.17
N GLY A 134 26.39 -6.19 6.70
CA GLY A 134 27.49 -5.27 6.41
C GLY A 134 27.29 -4.38 5.18
N LEU A 135 26.08 -4.37 4.61
CA LEU A 135 25.70 -3.49 3.50
C LEU A 135 25.22 -2.12 4.02
N ASN A 136 25.07 -1.16 3.12
CA ASN A 136 24.65 0.20 3.41
C ASN A 136 23.45 0.64 2.54
N PRO A 137 22.25 0.04 2.74
CA PRO A 137 21.04 0.47 2.05
C PRO A 137 20.58 1.86 2.50
N HIS A 138 20.02 2.64 1.56
CA HIS A 138 19.42 3.97 1.79
C HIS A 138 17.96 4.00 1.31
N PRO A 139 17.03 3.35 2.02
CA PRO A 139 15.62 3.41 1.67
C PRO A 139 15.03 4.79 1.97
N GLU A 140 14.09 5.22 1.14
CA GLU A 140 13.26 6.41 1.37
C GLU A 140 11.79 6.00 1.21
N ILE A 141 10.93 6.38 2.15
CA ILE A 141 9.51 6.03 2.12
C ILE A 141 8.73 7.19 1.51
N MET A 142 7.92 6.91 0.50
CA MET A 142 7.12 7.92 -0.18
C MET A 142 5.62 7.62 -0.08
N ILE A 143 4.88 8.59 0.45
CA ILE A 143 3.41 8.53 0.57
C ILE A 143 2.77 9.10 -0.72
N PRO A 144 1.92 8.32 -1.42
CA PRO A 144 1.22 8.79 -2.62
C PRO A 144 -0.07 9.55 -2.30
N LEU A 145 -0.49 10.37 -3.26
CA LEU A 145 -1.80 11.03 -3.40
C LEU A 145 -2.17 12.03 -2.29
N VAL A 146 -1.16 12.56 -1.59
CA VAL A 146 -1.35 13.59 -0.55
C VAL A 146 -1.89 14.87 -1.18
N MET A 147 -2.85 15.50 -0.51
CA MET A 147 -3.35 16.83 -0.89
C MET A 147 -3.26 17.86 0.22
N SER A 148 -2.93 17.47 1.45
CA SER A 148 -2.87 18.32 2.64
C SER A 148 -1.75 17.91 3.60
N GLN A 149 -1.27 18.88 4.40
CA GLN A 149 -0.30 18.60 5.46
C GLN A 149 -0.82 17.61 6.50
N GLN A 150 -2.13 17.60 6.80
CA GLN A 150 -2.72 16.72 7.83
C GLN A 150 -2.68 15.25 7.39
N GLU A 151 -2.97 14.96 6.12
CA GLU A 151 -2.86 13.59 5.59
C GLU A 151 -1.43 13.07 5.69
N LEU A 152 -0.45 13.91 5.33
CA LEU A 152 0.96 13.56 5.44
C LEU A 152 1.39 13.38 6.89
N ALA A 153 0.99 14.28 7.79
CA ALA A 153 1.36 14.23 9.21
C ALA A 153 0.89 12.94 9.88
N ILE A 154 -0.37 12.53 9.64
CA ILE A 154 -0.94 11.29 10.19
C ILE A 154 -0.12 10.07 9.73
N LEU A 155 0.17 9.99 8.44
CA LEU A 155 0.86 8.84 7.86
C LEU A 155 2.36 8.84 8.14
N ARG A 156 2.98 10.02 8.24
CA ARG A 156 4.37 10.16 8.70
C ARG A 156 4.52 9.59 10.09
N GLU A 157 3.62 9.95 11.01
CA GLU A 157 3.73 9.46 12.39
C GLU A 157 3.50 7.95 12.47
N LEU A 158 2.56 7.39 11.70
CA LEU A 158 2.42 5.95 11.54
C LEU A 158 3.73 5.29 11.07
N CYS A 159 4.40 5.86 10.07
CA CYS A 159 5.67 5.34 9.58
C CYS A 159 6.76 5.41 10.65
N LEU A 160 6.87 6.55 11.34
CA LEU A 160 7.86 6.75 12.41
C LEU A 160 7.64 5.80 13.59
N ASP A 161 6.39 5.57 13.99
CA ASP A 161 6.04 4.58 15.01
C ASP A 161 6.55 3.18 14.65
N VAL A 162 6.29 2.74 13.42
CA VAL A 162 6.72 1.42 12.95
C VAL A 162 8.24 1.33 12.83
N ILE A 163 8.90 2.39 12.34
CA ILE A 163 10.36 2.46 12.29
C ILE A 163 10.92 2.31 13.71
N ARG A 164 10.44 3.10 14.68
CA ARG A 164 10.89 3.04 16.08
C ARG A 164 10.74 1.64 16.68
N GLN A 165 9.61 0.97 16.45
CA GLN A 165 9.40 -0.40 16.93
C GLN A 165 10.45 -1.36 16.38
N VAL A 166 10.70 -1.35 15.07
CA VAL A 166 11.67 -2.25 14.44
C VAL A 166 13.11 -1.90 14.86
N GLU A 167 13.44 -0.62 15.03
CA GLU A 167 14.73 -0.18 15.57
C GLU A 167 14.97 -0.72 16.99
N GLU A 168 13.97 -0.67 17.86
CA GLU A 168 14.02 -1.19 19.22
C GLU A 168 14.17 -2.72 19.23
N GLU A 169 13.40 -3.42 18.40
CA GLU A 169 13.49 -4.87 18.21
C GLU A 169 14.89 -5.30 17.73
N ALA A 170 15.50 -4.52 16.83
CA ALA A 170 16.80 -4.82 16.22
C ALA A 170 18.01 -4.28 16.99
N GLY A 171 17.81 -3.33 17.91
CA GLY A 171 18.89 -2.58 18.56
C GLY A 171 19.73 -1.74 17.60
N LEU A 172 19.14 -1.28 16.49
CA LEU A 172 19.83 -0.54 15.42
C LEU A 172 19.05 0.72 15.08
N LYS A 173 19.75 1.87 15.06
CA LYS A 173 19.18 3.15 14.60
C LYS A 173 19.32 3.30 13.09
N LEU A 174 18.26 3.76 12.45
CA LEU A 174 18.11 3.90 11.02
C LEU A 174 17.65 5.32 10.68
N GLU A 175 18.30 5.93 9.70
CA GLU A 175 17.84 7.18 9.10
C GLU A 175 17.09 6.83 7.83
N ILE A 176 15.76 6.93 7.86
CA ILE A 176 14.88 6.63 6.72
C ILE A 176 14.02 7.86 6.45
N PRO A 177 14.33 8.65 5.41
CA PRO A 177 13.53 9.80 5.02
C PRO A 177 12.11 9.38 4.65
N ILE A 178 11.13 10.17 5.07
CA ILE A 178 9.72 10.03 4.70
C ILE A 178 9.31 11.28 3.92
N GLY A 179 9.00 11.09 2.65
CA GLY A 179 8.56 12.14 1.75
C GLY A 179 7.18 11.89 1.18
N THR A 180 6.78 12.74 0.25
CA THR A 180 5.49 12.62 -0.42
C THR A 180 5.62 12.80 -1.92
N MET A 181 4.71 12.16 -2.64
CA MET A 181 4.48 12.50 -4.02
C MET A 181 3.67 13.80 -4.10
N ILE A 182 4.08 14.74 -4.95
CA ILE A 182 3.35 15.95 -5.31
C ILE A 182 2.69 15.68 -6.66
N GLU A 183 1.44 15.24 -6.60
CA GLU A 183 0.70 14.75 -7.77
C GLU A 183 -0.75 15.23 -7.85
N LEU A 184 -1.16 16.11 -6.92
CA LEU A 184 -2.45 16.79 -6.96
C LEU A 184 -2.22 18.31 -6.99
N PRO A 185 -3.01 19.09 -7.76
CA PRO A 185 -2.79 20.53 -7.88
C PRO A 185 -2.86 21.24 -6.53
N ARG A 186 -3.71 20.76 -5.62
CA ARG A 186 -3.80 21.29 -4.26
C ARG A 186 -2.48 21.11 -3.49
N ALA A 187 -1.80 19.98 -3.65
CA ALA A 187 -0.50 19.74 -3.01
C ALA A 187 0.57 20.72 -3.52
N CYS A 188 0.52 21.09 -4.80
CA CYS A 188 1.39 22.14 -5.34
C CYS A 188 1.10 23.53 -4.73
N VAL A 189 -0.18 23.87 -4.54
CA VAL A 189 -0.59 25.17 -3.98
C VAL A 189 -0.23 25.31 -2.50
N LEU A 190 -0.27 24.21 -1.73
CA LEU A 190 0.03 24.17 -0.29
C LEU A 190 1.36 23.48 0.00
N ALA A 191 2.31 23.55 -0.94
CA ALA A 191 3.58 22.85 -0.86
C ALA A 191 4.43 23.32 0.33
N ASP A 192 4.29 24.58 0.74
CA ASP A 192 4.93 25.15 1.93
C ASP A 192 4.46 24.47 3.22
N GLU A 193 3.15 24.26 3.39
CA GLU A 193 2.61 23.54 4.54
C GLU A 193 2.99 22.06 4.53
N ILE A 194 2.94 21.42 3.35
CA ILE A 194 3.29 20.00 3.21
C ILE A 194 4.78 19.76 3.51
N ALA A 195 5.65 20.71 3.16
CA ALA A 195 7.08 20.63 3.41
C ALA A 195 7.45 20.59 4.90
N GLU A 196 6.56 21.04 5.81
CA GLU A 196 6.79 20.90 7.26
C GLU A 196 6.82 19.44 7.72
N HIS A 197 6.27 18.52 6.94
CA HIS A 197 6.21 17.08 7.25
C HIS A 197 6.91 16.19 6.23
N ALA A 198 7.45 16.73 5.14
CA ALA A 198 8.10 15.94 4.09
C ALA A 198 9.61 16.15 4.11
N ASP A 199 10.37 15.06 4.13
CA ASP A 199 11.83 15.12 3.98
C ASP A 199 12.25 15.35 2.51
N PHE A 200 11.37 14.99 1.56
CA PHE A 200 11.57 15.22 0.13
C PHE A 200 10.22 15.24 -0.62
N PHE A 201 10.25 15.82 -1.83
CA PHE A 201 9.15 15.77 -2.80
C PHE A 201 9.55 14.98 -4.05
N SER A 202 8.59 14.21 -4.55
CA SER A 202 8.67 13.57 -5.87
C SER A 202 7.49 14.00 -6.71
N PHE A 203 7.71 14.59 -7.88
CA PHE A 203 6.60 15.07 -8.72
C PHE A 203 6.02 13.92 -9.55
N GLY A 204 4.83 13.44 -9.16
CA GLY A 204 4.03 12.49 -9.94
C GLY A 204 3.34 13.19 -11.10
N THR A 205 4.13 13.57 -12.11
CA THR A 205 3.64 14.44 -13.20
C THR A 205 2.53 13.81 -14.05
N ASN A 206 2.38 12.48 -14.06
CA ASN A 206 1.29 11.81 -14.75
C ASN A 206 -0.07 12.19 -14.13
N ASP A 207 -0.27 11.86 -12.86
CA ASP A 207 -1.48 12.19 -12.11
C ASP A 207 -1.65 13.71 -11.96
N LEU A 208 -0.56 14.46 -11.79
CA LEU A 208 -0.61 15.92 -11.73
C LEU A 208 -1.10 16.52 -13.05
N THR A 209 -0.63 16.03 -14.19
CA THR A 209 -1.08 16.51 -15.51
C THR A 209 -2.55 16.17 -15.68
N GLN A 210 -2.95 14.94 -15.40
CA GLN A 210 -4.33 14.50 -15.53
C GLN A 210 -5.27 15.37 -14.67
N THR A 211 -4.97 15.56 -13.40
CA THR A 211 -5.81 16.36 -12.50
C THR A 211 -5.76 17.87 -12.76
N THR A 212 -4.68 18.37 -13.38
CA THR A 212 -4.59 19.78 -13.81
C THR A 212 -5.44 20.04 -15.05
N PHE A 213 -5.50 19.10 -15.99
CA PHE A 213 -6.26 19.25 -17.23
C PHE A 213 -7.74 18.83 -17.10
N GLY A 214 -8.09 18.00 -16.12
CA GLY A 214 -9.43 17.43 -15.91
C GLY A 214 -9.67 16.18 -16.75
#